data_AF-A0A0N1C0N0-F1
#
_entry.id   AF-A0A0N1C0N0-F1
#
_cell.length_a   1.000
_cell.length_b   1.000
_cell.length_c   1.000
_cell.angle_alpha   90.00
_cell.angle_beta   90.00
_cell.angle_gamma   90.00
#
_symmetry.space_group_name_H-M   'P 1'
#
loop_
_entity.id
_entity.type
_entity.pdbx_description
1 polymer ?
#
loop_
_entity_poly.entity_id
_entity_poly.type
_entity_poly.pdbx_seq_one_letter_code
_entity_poly.pdbx_strand_id
1 'polypeptide(L)'
;MKVLHRHPEHAPGICRYIASYPKIPDVLAKEIESFVSINELYHAVNAQLLRSCLDRCPAVVTASLGKICADRLLRPKPGVIQLQPSYKEALIGWALSANAINFAEFDGIVSNEPDWWVKKCAFRELTPGLFGAATYADFLNRQMRDAESEVARIAAGRLIDGNLKLARPYGDVETTAKHSLKAARIIRSVGQPGGRINEILAYILKRQQTAYDWKAFFGAAHGHAERMSIFLKRNRESNIDAFLVQLDSWCDEVFSHLYTRLKPNRQRPNYGAALRDQTLLAHLPQLMPCFLRLHDLRLDSTTAHPRSQRSGTATRRLKHRDFRAIRNDLIHAFDELEANIVP
;
A
#
# COMPACT_ATOMS: atom_id res chain seq x y z
N MET A 1 -30.01 -22.00 -18.69
CA MET A 1 -29.51 -21.64 -17.33
C MET A 1 -29.82 -22.62 -16.18
N LYS A 2 -30.77 -23.55 -16.31
CA LYS A 2 -31.21 -24.48 -15.24
C LYS A 2 -30.10 -25.24 -14.49
N VAL A 3 -29.02 -25.62 -15.19
CA VAL A 3 -27.88 -26.33 -14.60
C VAL A 3 -27.19 -25.48 -13.52
N LEU A 4 -26.99 -24.18 -13.75
CA LEU A 4 -26.28 -23.30 -12.82
C LEU A 4 -27.05 -23.05 -11.51
N HIS A 5 -28.38 -23.19 -11.51
CA HIS A 5 -29.16 -23.11 -10.27
C HIS A 5 -28.91 -24.28 -9.33
N ARG A 6 -28.64 -25.47 -9.89
CA ARG A 6 -28.44 -26.71 -9.11
C ARG A 6 -26.97 -27.03 -8.89
N HIS A 7 -26.13 -26.65 -9.86
CA HIS A 7 -24.72 -26.99 -9.96
C HIS A 7 -23.88 -25.76 -10.33
N PRO A 8 -23.75 -24.77 -9.41
CA PRO A 8 -22.95 -23.56 -9.66
C PRO A 8 -21.48 -23.85 -9.95
N GLU A 9 -20.95 -24.99 -9.50
CA GLU A 9 -19.59 -25.47 -9.77
C GLU A 9 -19.28 -25.66 -11.27
N HIS A 10 -20.30 -25.85 -12.10
CA HIS A 10 -20.14 -25.97 -13.56
C HIS A 10 -20.05 -24.62 -14.28
N ALA A 11 -20.12 -23.50 -13.55
CA ALA A 11 -20.03 -22.15 -14.13
C ALA A 11 -18.82 -21.94 -15.05
N PRO A 12 -17.58 -22.36 -14.72
CA PRO A 12 -16.44 -22.11 -15.59
C PRO A 12 -16.57 -22.76 -16.97
N GLY A 13 -17.11 -23.98 -17.04
CA GLY A 13 -17.32 -24.70 -18.30
C GLY A 13 -18.41 -24.07 -19.15
N ILE A 14 -19.53 -23.72 -18.52
CA ILE A 14 -20.67 -23.08 -19.20
C ILE A 14 -20.28 -21.67 -19.67
N CYS A 15 -19.60 -20.88 -18.85
CA CYS A 15 -19.15 -19.53 -19.19
C CYS A 15 -18.12 -19.55 -20.32
N ARG A 16 -17.25 -20.57 -20.39
CA ARG A 16 -16.32 -20.76 -21.51
C ARG A 16 -17.05 -21.07 -22.82
N TYR A 17 -18.09 -21.90 -22.75
CA TYR A 17 -18.95 -22.18 -23.91
C TYR A 17 -19.69 -20.93 -24.37
N ILE A 18 -20.26 -20.14 -23.46
CA ILE A 18 -20.89 -18.86 -23.81
C ILE A 18 -19.87 -17.89 -24.44
N ALA A 19 -18.66 -17.84 -23.89
CA ALA A 19 -17.57 -17.01 -24.40
C ALA A 19 -16.99 -17.49 -25.75
N SER A 20 -17.43 -18.62 -26.32
CA SER A 20 -17.05 -18.99 -27.69
C SER A 20 -17.96 -18.36 -28.75
N TYR A 21 -19.13 -17.85 -28.36
CA TYR A 21 -20.03 -17.16 -29.28
C TYR A 21 -19.47 -15.78 -29.65
N PRO A 22 -19.37 -15.46 -30.97
CA PRO A 22 -19.07 -14.10 -31.42
C PRO A 22 -20.19 -13.13 -31.09
N LYS A 23 -21.45 -13.58 -31.20
CA LYS A 23 -22.67 -12.89 -30.75
C LYS A 23 -23.57 -13.90 -30.06
N ILE A 24 -24.12 -13.51 -28.91
CA ILE A 24 -24.97 -14.39 -28.11
C ILE A 24 -26.38 -14.39 -28.72
N PRO A 25 -26.99 -15.57 -28.98
CA PRO A 25 -28.36 -15.65 -29.48
C PRO A 25 -29.36 -14.99 -28.52
N ASP A 26 -30.38 -14.30 -29.05
CA ASP A 26 -31.37 -13.53 -28.27
C ASP A 26 -32.02 -14.34 -27.14
N VAL A 27 -32.38 -15.60 -27.42
CA VAL A 27 -33.00 -16.49 -26.44
C VAL A 27 -32.05 -16.74 -25.27
N LEU A 28 -30.79 -17.04 -25.55
CA LEU A 28 -29.78 -17.27 -24.53
C LEU A 28 -29.46 -15.99 -23.75
N ALA A 29 -29.38 -14.85 -24.43
CA ALA A 29 -29.15 -13.54 -23.80
C ALA A 29 -30.26 -13.21 -22.79
N LYS A 30 -31.54 -13.43 -23.14
CA LYS A 30 -32.68 -13.26 -22.23
C LYS A 30 -32.66 -14.24 -21.06
N GLU A 31 -32.24 -15.49 -21.28
CA GLU A 31 -32.05 -16.44 -20.17
C GLU A 31 -30.97 -15.97 -19.18
N ILE A 32 -29.85 -15.46 -19.69
CA ILE A 32 -28.76 -14.93 -18.86
C ILE A 32 -29.24 -13.72 -18.07
N GLU A 33 -29.93 -12.78 -18.73
CA GLU A 33 -30.52 -11.60 -18.09
C GLU A 33 -31.47 -11.99 -16.95
N SER A 34 -32.39 -12.92 -17.21
CA SER A 34 -33.31 -13.44 -16.19
C SER A 34 -32.56 -14.08 -15.02
N PHE A 35 -31.53 -14.87 -15.29
CA PHE A 35 -30.71 -15.51 -14.25
C PHE A 35 -30.03 -14.47 -13.33
N VAL A 36 -29.34 -13.49 -13.93
CA VAL A 36 -28.61 -12.44 -13.20
C VAL A 36 -29.57 -11.55 -12.41
N SER A 37 -30.77 -11.28 -12.93
CA SER A 37 -31.76 -10.40 -12.27
C SER A 37 -32.41 -11.03 -11.03
N ILE A 38 -32.51 -12.36 -11.00
CA ILE A 38 -33.27 -13.09 -9.96
C ILE A 38 -32.34 -13.62 -8.85
N ASN A 39 -31.13 -14.08 -9.19
CA ASN A 39 -30.27 -14.79 -8.24
C ASN A 39 -28.96 -14.05 -8.00
N GLU A 40 -28.79 -13.49 -6.80
CA GLU A 40 -27.51 -12.92 -6.35
C GLU A 40 -26.76 -13.81 -5.35
N LEU A 41 -27.24 -15.03 -5.07
CA LEU A 41 -26.63 -15.94 -4.09
C LEU A 41 -25.16 -16.28 -4.40
N TYR A 42 -24.80 -16.40 -5.68
CA TYR A 42 -23.45 -16.78 -6.11
C TYR A 42 -22.81 -15.67 -6.95
N HIS A 43 -22.29 -14.65 -6.28
CA HIS A 43 -21.56 -13.52 -6.91
C HIS A 43 -20.47 -13.98 -7.89
N ALA A 44 -19.72 -15.04 -7.59
CA ALA A 44 -18.69 -15.56 -8.48
C ALA A 44 -19.25 -16.08 -9.81
N VAL A 45 -20.42 -16.74 -9.79
CA VAL A 45 -21.09 -17.25 -10.99
C VAL A 45 -21.62 -16.10 -11.83
N ASN A 46 -22.29 -15.13 -11.20
CA ASN A 46 -22.80 -13.95 -11.90
C ASN A 46 -21.68 -13.14 -12.52
N ALA A 47 -20.56 -12.95 -11.81
CA ALA A 47 -19.38 -12.28 -12.33
C ALA A 47 -18.85 -12.97 -13.59
N GLN A 48 -18.71 -14.30 -13.57
CA GLN A 48 -18.24 -15.06 -14.72
C GLN A 48 -19.21 -14.98 -15.90
N LEU A 49 -20.52 -15.14 -15.66
CA LEU A 49 -21.53 -15.01 -16.69
C LEU A 49 -21.49 -13.63 -17.34
N LEU A 50 -21.52 -12.57 -16.54
CA LEU A 50 -21.46 -11.20 -17.02
C LEU A 50 -20.20 -10.98 -17.86
N ARG A 51 -19.01 -11.39 -17.39
CA ARG A 51 -17.76 -11.23 -18.17
C ARG A 51 -17.78 -12.01 -19.48
N SER A 52 -18.31 -13.23 -19.49
CA SER A 52 -18.42 -14.04 -20.71
C SER A 52 -19.34 -13.43 -21.76
N CYS A 53 -20.26 -12.55 -21.36
CA CYS A 53 -21.27 -11.97 -22.24
C CYS A 53 -20.99 -10.51 -22.65
N LEU A 54 -19.98 -9.88 -22.05
CA LEU A 54 -19.66 -8.47 -22.26
C LEU A 54 -19.43 -8.19 -23.77
N ASP A 55 -20.08 -7.14 -24.27
CA ASP A 55 -20.10 -6.69 -25.68
C ASP A 55 -20.62 -7.71 -26.71
N ARG A 56 -21.22 -8.81 -26.28
CA ARG A 56 -21.71 -9.89 -27.17
C ARG A 56 -23.22 -10.07 -27.16
N CYS A 57 -23.91 -9.44 -26.22
CA CYS A 57 -25.36 -9.46 -26.14
C CYS A 57 -26.02 -8.52 -27.17
N PRO A 58 -27.27 -8.81 -27.58
CA PRO A 58 -28.09 -7.89 -28.36
C PRO A 58 -28.32 -6.56 -27.61
N ALA A 59 -28.43 -5.45 -28.34
CA ALA A 59 -28.51 -4.10 -27.78
C ALA A 59 -29.59 -3.93 -26.69
N VAL A 60 -30.76 -4.54 -26.88
CA VAL A 60 -31.87 -4.49 -25.90
C VAL A 60 -31.48 -5.13 -24.58
N VAL A 61 -30.86 -6.32 -24.64
CA VAL A 61 -30.38 -7.03 -23.44
C VAL A 61 -29.21 -6.28 -22.82
N THR A 62 -28.34 -5.69 -23.63
CA THR A 62 -27.20 -4.89 -23.15
C THR A 62 -27.66 -3.68 -22.34
N ALA A 63 -28.63 -2.92 -22.85
CA ALA A 63 -29.19 -1.78 -22.13
C ALA A 63 -29.86 -2.20 -20.81
N SER A 64 -30.60 -3.31 -20.82
CA SER A 64 -31.29 -3.82 -19.63
C SER A 64 -30.31 -4.33 -18.56
N LEU A 65 -29.35 -5.19 -18.94
CA LEU A 65 -28.29 -5.67 -18.06
C LEU A 65 -27.44 -4.52 -17.52
N GLY A 66 -27.10 -3.55 -18.36
CA GLY A 66 -26.39 -2.34 -17.97
C GLY A 66 -27.12 -1.56 -16.87
N LYS A 67 -28.43 -1.35 -17.04
CA LYS A 67 -29.28 -0.70 -16.03
C LYS A 67 -29.33 -1.50 -14.72
N ILE A 68 -29.51 -2.82 -14.79
CA ILE A 68 -29.50 -3.70 -13.61
C ILE A 68 -28.17 -3.56 -12.86
N CYS A 69 -27.04 -3.57 -13.59
CA CYS A 69 -25.72 -3.44 -12.99
C CYS A 69 -25.50 -2.07 -12.35
N ALA A 70 -25.90 -1.00 -13.03
CA ALA A 70 -25.84 0.37 -12.51
C ALA A 70 -26.70 0.54 -11.25
N ASP A 71 -27.95 0.06 -11.27
CA ASP A 71 -28.85 0.10 -10.12
C ASP A 71 -28.27 -0.67 -8.94
N ARG A 72 -27.65 -1.84 -9.20
CA ARG A 72 -27.04 -2.63 -8.14
C ARG A 72 -25.84 -1.97 -7.47
N LEU A 73 -25.08 -1.17 -8.21
CA LEU A 73 -23.92 -0.41 -7.73
C LEU A 73 -24.32 0.87 -6.98
N LEU A 74 -25.24 1.64 -7.55
CA LEU A 74 -25.57 2.99 -7.08
C LEU A 74 -26.75 3.01 -6.10
N ARG A 75 -27.69 2.07 -6.26
CA ARG A 75 -28.97 2.03 -5.55
C ARG A 75 -29.27 0.62 -5.04
N PRO A 76 -28.38 0.02 -4.22
CA PRO A 76 -28.59 -1.33 -3.72
C PRO A 76 -29.88 -1.40 -2.90
N LYS A 77 -30.72 -2.41 -3.17
CA LYS A 77 -31.94 -2.64 -2.39
C LYS A 77 -31.57 -2.98 -0.94
N PRO A 78 -32.36 -2.55 0.06
CA PRO A 78 -32.13 -2.95 1.44
C PRO A 78 -32.11 -4.49 1.58
N GLY A 79 -31.19 -5.01 2.39
CA GLY A 79 -31.08 -6.45 2.68
C GLY A 79 -30.35 -7.30 1.62
N VAL A 80 -29.80 -6.71 0.56
CA VAL A 80 -28.96 -7.44 -0.40
C VAL A 80 -27.58 -7.75 0.19
N ILE A 81 -26.99 -8.85 -0.28
CA ILE A 81 -25.66 -9.30 0.14
C ILE A 81 -24.61 -8.26 -0.28
N GLN A 82 -23.58 -8.05 0.56
CA GLN A 82 -22.47 -7.17 0.21
C GLN A 82 -21.75 -7.68 -1.05
N LEU A 83 -21.50 -6.79 -2.01
CA LEU A 83 -20.84 -7.14 -3.27
C LEU A 83 -19.43 -7.67 -3.02
N GLN A 84 -19.12 -8.83 -3.61
CA GLN A 84 -17.76 -9.35 -3.64
C GLN A 84 -16.96 -8.64 -4.74
N PRO A 85 -15.63 -8.48 -4.57
CA PRO A 85 -14.78 -7.75 -5.52
C PRO A 85 -14.96 -8.18 -6.97
N SER A 86 -14.95 -9.50 -7.23
CA SER A 86 -15.08 -10.06 -8.58
C SER A 86 -16.40 -9.72 -9.26
N TYR A 87 -17.49 -9.67 -8.49
CA TYR A 87 -18.80 -9.32 -9.02
C TYR A 87 -18.95 -7.82 -9.20
N LYS A 88 -18.51 -7.02 -8.22
CA LYS A 88 -18.53 -5.56 -8.32
C LYS A 88 -17.81 -5.05 -9.56
N GLU A 89 -16.65 -5.62 -9.85
CA GLU A 89 -15.88 -5.33 -11.06
C GLU A 89 -16.64 -5.67 -12.34
N ALA A 90 -17.36 -6.80 -12.38
CA ALA A 90 -18.14 -7.19 -13.55
C ALA A 90 -19.35 -6.26 -13.76
N LEU A 91 -19.99 -5.84 -12.66
CA LEU A 91 -21.06 -4.84 -12.69
C LEU A 91 -20.55 -3.49 -13.24
N ILE A 92 -19.37 -3.04 -12.81
CA ILE A 92 -18.76 -1.79 -13.31
C ILE A 92 -18.53 -1.89 -14.83
N GLY A 93 -17.96 -3.00 -15.30
CA GLY A 93 -17.71 -3.20 -16.73
C GLY A 93 -19.00 -3.14 -17.57
N TRP A 94 -20.07 -3.78 -17.11
CA TRP A 94 -21.37 -3.74 -17.76
C TRP A 94 -22.03 -2.36 -17.73
N ALA A 95 -21.96 -1.68 -16.59
CA ALA A 95 -22.51 -0.34 -16.44
C ALA A 95 -21.81 0.65 -17.40
N LEU A 96 -20.50 0.52 -17.60
CA LEU A 96 -19.73 1.32 -18.56
C LEU A 96 -20.04 0.95 -20.02
N SER A 97 -19.97 -0.33 -20.39
CA SER A 97 -20.23 -0.80 -21.76
C SER A 97 -21.63 -0.40 -22.26
N ALA A 98 -22.63 -0.44 -21.37
CA ALA A 98 -24.00 -0.05 -21.69
C ALA A 98 -24.27 1.47 -21.60
N ASN A 99 -23.28 2.31 -21.26
CA ASN A 99 -23.46 3.73 -20.96
C ASN A 99 -24.55 4.00 -19.91
N ALA A 100 -24.68 3.11 -18.90
CA ALA A 100 -25.75 3.16 -17.90
C ALA A 100 -25.41 4.01 -16.68
N ILE A 101 -24.17 4.50 -16.58
CA ILE A 101 -23.70 5.41 -15.53
C ILE A 101 -22.99 6.61 -16.15
N ASN A 102 -23.10 7.77 -15.50
CA ASN A 102 -22.35 8.96 -15.87
C ASN A 102 -20.96 8.99 -15.20
N PHE A 103 -20.14 9.97 -15.57
CA PHE A 103 -18.79 10.08 -15.02
C PHE A 103 -18.75 10.32 -13.51
N ALA A 104 -19.64 11.16 -12.97
CA ALA A 104 -19.65 11.46 -11.55
C ALA A 104 -20.02 10.22 -10.71
N GLU A 105 -20.95 9.41 -11.21
CA GLU A 105 -21.30 8.11 -10.62
C GLU A 105 -20.12 7.13 -10.69
N PHE A 106 -19.47 7.01 -11.84
CA PHE A 106 -18.29 6.16 -11.99
C PHE A 106 -17.13 6.58 -11.07
N ASP A 107 -16.79 7.87 -11.06
CA ASP A 107 -15.72 8.40 -10.22
C ASP A 107 -16.05 8.24 -8.73
N GLY A 108 -17.33 8.40 -8.36
CA GLY A 108 -17.81 8.11 -7.02
C GLY A 108 -17.68 6.63 -6.65
N ILE A 109 -17.96 5.69 -7.56
CA ILE A 109 -17.76 4.26 -7.33
C ILE A 109 -16.28 3.95 -7.10
N VAL A 110 -15.38 4.45 -7.95
CA VAL A 110 -13.94 4.16 -7.86
C VAL A 110 -13.30 4.83 -6.65
N SER A 111 -13.65 6.09 -6.37
CA SER A 111 -13.05 6.85 -5.27
C SER A 111 -13.42 6.29 -3.89
N ASN A 112 -14.63 5.76 -3.75
CA ASN A 112 -15.13 5.16 -2.49
C ASN A 112 -14.83 3.66 -2.37
N GLU A 113 -14.18 3.04 -3.35
CA GLU A 113 -13.83 1.62 -3.32
C GLU A 113 -12.60 1.37 -2.42
N PRO A 114 -12.69 0.57 -1.35
CA PRO A 114 -11.52 0.20 -0.56
C PRO A 114 -10.60 -0.83 -1.24
N ASP A 115 -11.14 -1.70 -2.11
CA ASP A 115 -10.36 -2.76 -2.74
C ASP A 115 -9.58 -2.25 -3.97
N TRP A 116 -8.25 -2.18 -3.84
CA TRP A 116 -7.34 -1.75 -4.90
C TRP A 116 -7.50 -2.57 -6.19
N TRP A 117 -7.88 -3.84 -6.09
CA TRP A 117 -8.06 -4.72 -7.24
C TRP A 117 -9.29 -4.29 -8.07
N VAL A 118 -10.39 -3.95 -7.39
CA VAL A 118 -11.60 -3.44 -8.06
C VAL A 118 -11.31 -2.09 -8.72
N LYS A 119 -10.63 -1.17 -8.01
CA LYS A 119 -10.18 0.11 -8.58
C LYS A 119 -9.38 -0.09 -9.85
N LYS A 120 -8.37 -0.98 -9.82
CA LYS A 120 -7.53 -1.29 -10.98
C LYS A 120 -8.35 -1.84 -12.15
N CYS A 121 -9.28 -2.75 -11.89
CA CYS A 121 -10.10 -3.36 -12.93
C CYS A 121 -11.15 -2.42 -13.52
N ALA A 122 -11.57 -1.37 -12.80
CA ALA A 122 -12.47 -0.34 -13.32
C ALA A 122 -11.92 0.37 -14.57
N PHE A 123 -10.59 0.37 -14.78
CA PHE A 123 -9.95 0.92 -15.98
C PHE A 123 -10.09 0.03 -17.21
N ARG A 124 -10.56 -1.22 -17.10
CA ARG A 124 -10.53 -2.17 -18.23
C ARG A 124 -11.46 -1.74 -19.36
N GLU A 125 -12.70 -1.38 -19.00
CA GLU A 125 -13.72 -0.94 -19.97
C GLU A 125 -13.79 0.58 -20.14
N LEU A 126 -12.98 1.32 -19.38
CA LEU A 126 -12.92 2.78 -19.49
C LEU A 126 -12.21 3.19 -20.79
N THR A 127 -12.91 3.90 -21.66
CA THR A 127 -12.36 4.43 -22.92
C THR A 127 -12.56 5.96 -23.00
N PRO A 128 -11.73 6.69 -23.78
CA PRO A 128 -11.87 8.13 -23.94
C PRO A 128 -13.24 8.57 -24.52
N GLY A 129 -13.91 7.68 -25.25
CA GLY A 129 -15.21 7.96 -25.89
C GLY A 129 -16.39 7.99 -24.94
N LEU A 130 -16.31 7.36 -23.75
CA LEU A 130 -17.45 7.26 -22.83
C LEU A 130 -17.82 8.60 -22.18
N PHE A 131 -16.81 9.34 -21.70
CA PHE A 131 -17.02 10.57 -20.91
C PHE A 131 -16.33 11.80 -21.51
N GLY A 132 -15.73 11.65 -22.69
CA GLY A 132 -14.93 12.67 -23.35
C GLY A 132 -13.45 12.62 -22.94
N ALA A 133 -12.58 12.99 -23.89
CA ALA A 133 -11.13 12.86 -23.74
C ALA A 133 -10.56 13.71 -22.59
N ALA A 134 -11.11 14.91 -22.35
CA ALA A 134 -10.67 15.78 -21.27
C ALA A 134 -10.97 15.18 -19.88
N THR A 135 -12.20 14.70 -19.68
CA THR A 135 -12.64 14.05 -18.44
C THR A 135 -11.84 12.78 -18.17
N TYR A 136 -11.62 11.97 -19.20
CA TYR A 136 -10.80 10.77 -19.12
C TYR A 136 -9.34 11.10 -18.74
N ALA A 137 -8.74 12.11 -19.37
CA ALA A 137 -7.38 12.54 -19.04
C ALA A 137 -7.25 13.08 -17.61
N ASP A 138 -8.24 13.86 -17.14
CA ASP A 138 -8.29 14.32 -15.74
C ASP A 138 -8.35 13.15 -14.77
N PHE A 139 -9.26 12.19 -15.02
CA PHE A 139 -9.41 10.99 -14.21
C PHE A 139 -8.09 10.21 -14.10
N LEU A 140 -7.45 9.90 -15.22
CA LEU A 140 -6.15 9.21 -15.20
C LEU A 140 -5.09 10.00 -14.41
N ASN A 141 -5.07 11.33 -14.57
CA ASN A 141 -4.16 12.19 -13.82
C ASN A 141 -4.40 12.11 -12.31
N ARG A 142 -5.64 12.12 -11.85
CA ARG A 142 -5.95 11.95 -10.42
C ARG A 142 -5.54 10.56 -9.93
N GLN A 143 -5.86 9.51 -10.67
CA GLN A 143 -5.60 8.14 -10.26
C GLN A 143 -4.11 7.75 -10.25
N MET A 144 -3.26 8.41 -11.04
CA MET A 144 -1.80 8.29 -10.92
C MET A 144 -1.23 8.83 -9.60
N ARG A 145 -2.03 9.56 -8.82
CA ARG A 145 -1.69 10.10 -7.50
C ARG A 145 -2.35 9.30 -6.37
N ASP A 146 -3.03 8.20 -6.70
CA ASP A 146 -3.56 7.27 -5.68
C ASP A 146 -2.38 6.62 -4.94
N ALA A 147 -2.57 6.35 -3.64
CA ALA A 147 -1.57 5.71 -2.80
C ALA A 147 -1.33 4.25 -3.21
N GLU A 148 -2.32 3.61 -3.85
CA GLU A 148 -2.25 2.23 -4.32
C GLU A 148 -1.43 2.14 -5.63
N SER A 149 -0.20 1.63 -5.51
CA SER A 149 0.77 1.58 -6.61
C SER A 149 0.25 0.89 -7.89
N GLU A 150 -0.57 -0.16 -7.76
CA GLU A 150 -1.13 -0.87 -8.92
C GLU A 150 -2.18 -0.03 -9.68
N VAL A 151 -2.96 0.79 -8.98
CA VAL A 151 -3.94 1.71 -9.57
C VAL A 151 -3.20 2.84 -10.29
N ALA A 152 -2.20 3.42 -9.64
CA ALA A 152 -1.39 4.47 -10.26
C ALA A 152 -0.66 3.96 -11.51
N ARG A 153 -0.14 2.72 -11.48
CA ARG A 153 0.55 2.10 -12.62
C ARG A 153 -0.38 1.88 -13.81
N ILE A 154 -1.61 1.37 -13.60
CA ILE A 154 -2.55 1.17 -14.71
C ILE A 154 -2.99 2.51 -15.31
N ALA A 155 -3.19 3.53 -14.47
CA ALA A 155 -3.52 4.88 -14.93
C ALA A 155 -2.39 5.48 -15.79
N ALA A 156 -1.12 5.30 -15.39
CA ALA A 156 0.03 5.71 -16.17
C ALA A 156 0.11 4.97 -17.53
N GLY A 157 -0.12 3.66 -17.54
CA GLY A 157 -0.18 2.87 -18.78
C GLY A 157 -1.25 3.40 -19.74
N ARG A 158 -2.47 3.61 -19.25
CA ARG A 158 -3.57 4.19 -20.04
C ARG A 158 -3.29 5.59 -20.57
N LEU A 159 -2.58 6.42 -19.79
CA LEU A 159 -2.17 7.76 -20.22
C LEU A 159 -1.16 7.70 -21.37
N ILE A 160 -0.18 6.79 -21.27
CA ILE A 160 0.82 6.53 -22.31
C ILE A 160 0.15 6.03 -23.58
N ASP A 161 -0.70 5.00 -23.48
CA ASP A 161 -1.41 4.40 -24.62
C ASP A 161 -2.30 5.43 -25.34
N GLY A 162 -2.94 6.32 -24.57
CA GLY A 162 -3.78 7.38 -25.11
C GLY A 162 -3.02 8.64 -25.58
N ASN A 163 -1.69 8.67 -25.47
CA ASN A 163 -0.85 9.85 -25.72
C ASN A 163 -1.38 11.12 -25.02
N LEU A 164 -1.83 10.98 -23.77
CA LEU A 164 -2.47 12.06 -23.02
C LEU A 164 -1.44 12.86 -22.22
N LYS A 165 -1.76 14.14 -21.96
CA LYS A 165 -0.86 15.05 -21.24
C LYS A 165 -0.86 14.75 -19.74
N LEU A 166 0.33 14.57 -19.17
CA LEU A 166 0.53 14.51 -17.72
C LEU A 166 0.39 15.92 -17.11
N ALA A 167 -0.52 16.05 -16.16
CA ALA A 167 -0.74 17.27 -15.38
C ALA A 167 0.36 17.47 -14.33
N ARG A 168 0.74 18.73 -14.10
CA ARG A 168 1.67 19.15 -13.04
C ARG A 168 0.92 19.31 -11.70
N PRO A 169 1.61 19.20 -10.55
CA PRO A 169 3.02 18.87 -10.39
C PRO A 169 3.31 17.38 -10.58
N TYR A 170 4.51 17.06 -11.09
CA TYR A 170 4.95 15.66 -11.28
C TYR A 170 5.44 15.00 -9.99
N GLY A 171 5.73 15.80 -8.95
CA GLY A 171 6.19 15.31 -7.65
C GLY A 171 5.18 14.39 -6.98
N ASP A 172 3.89 14.68 -7.13
CA ASP A 172 2.80 13.99 -6.44
C ASP A 172 2.40 12.66 -7.11
N VAL A 173 2.95 12.37 -8.29
CA VAL A 173 2.69 11.11 -8.97
C VAL A 173 3.36 9.97 -8.20
N GLU A 174 2.64 8.86 -8.04
CA GLU A 174 3.15 7.68 -7.34
C GLU A 174 4.42 7.14 -8.02
N THR A 175 5.37 6.63 -7.23
CA THR A 175 6.70 6.25 -7.69
C THR A 175 6.67 5.18 -8.78
N THR A 176 5.82 4.16 -8.66
CA THR A 176 5.71 3.10 -9.67
C THR A 176 5.09 3.61 -10.98
N ALA A 177 4.13 4.54 -10.91
CA ALA A 177 3.63 5.24 -12.09
C ALA A 177 4.72 6.07 -12.78
N LYS A 178 5.54 6.79 -12.00
CA LYS A 178 6.69 7.55 -12.51
C LYS A 178 7.70 6.67 -13.25
N HIS A 179 7.92 5.43 -12.82
CA HIS A 179 8.79 4.50 -13.55
C HIS A 179 8.28 4.23 -14.98
N SER A 180 6.98 3.95 -15.14
CA SER A 180 6.35 3.78 -16.46
C SER A 180 6.47 5.05 -17.30
N LEU A 181 6.19 6.23 -16.71
CA LEU A 181 6.27 7.51 -17.39
C LEU A 181 7.70 7.87 -17.82
N LYS A 182 8.72 7.52 -17.01
CA LYS A 182 10.13 7.71 -17.38
C LYS A 182 10.53 6.79 -18.52
N ALA A 183 10.11 5.52 -18.49
CA ALA A 183 10.37 4.56 -19.56
C ALA A 183 9.76 5.04 -20.89
N ALA A 184 8.55 5.61 -20.85
CA ALA A 184 7.88 6.23 -21.98
C ALA A 184 8.42 7.64 -22.34
N ARG A 185 9.47 8.13 -21.67
CA ARG A 185 10.09 9.45 -21.88
C ARG A 185 9.16 10.65 -21.67
N ILE A 186 8.04 10.47 -20.96
CA ILE A 186 7.12 11.56 -20.59
C ILE A 186 7.73 12.44 -19.49
N ILE A 187 8.49 11.83 -18.58
CA ILE A 187 9.28 12.54 -17.56
C ILE A 187 10.76 12.15 -17.64
N ARG A 188 11.65 13.06 -17.24
CA ARG A 188 13.11 12.83 -17.28
C ARG A 188 13.60 11.97 -16.10
N SER A 189 12.95 12.09 -14.95
CA SER A 189 13.37 11.44 -13.70
C SER A 189 12.17 11.03 -12.85
N VAL A 190 12.30 9.92 -12.14
CA VAL A 190 11.33 9.47 -11.12
C VAL A 190 11.41 10.35 -9.84
N GLY A 191 12.48 11.12 -9.68
CA GLY A 191 12.84 11.68 -8.38
C GLY A 191 13.44 10.61 -7.46
N GLN A 192 13.92 11.02 -6.29
CA GLN A 192 14.26 10.07 -5.24
C GLN A 192 13.00 9.76 -4.43
N PRO A 193 12.72 8.48 -4.10
CA PRO A 193 11.66 8.16 -3.16
C PRO A 193 11.93 8.83 -1.81
N GLY A 194 10.87 9.07 -1.03
CA GLY A 194 11.02 9.48 0.36
C GLY A 194 11.80 8.43 1.16
N GLY A 195 12.53 8.87 2.18
CA GLY A 195 13.25 7.98 3.08
C GLY A 195 12.28 7.05 3.82
N ARG A 196 12.60 5.76 3.90
CA ARG A 196 11.74 4.72 4.49
C ARG A 196 11.85 4.59 6.01
N ILE A 197 12.69 5.41 6.65
CA ILE A 197 12.98 5.30 8.09
C ILE A 197 11.68 5.44 8.91
N ASN A 198 10.81 6.40 8.59
CA ASN A 198 9.53 6.59 9.30
C ASN A 198 8.61 5.36 9.18
N GLU A 199 8.42 4.84 7.96
CA GLU A 199 7.63 3.62 7.69
C GLU A 199 8.17 2.43 8.51
N ILE A 200 9.49 2.25 8.49
CA ILE A 200 10.16 1.13 9.15
C ILE A 200 10.08 1.24 10.68
N LEU A 201 10.29 2.42 11.25
CA LEU A 201 10.17 2.64 12.69
C LEU A 201 8.74 2.45 13.17
N ALA A 202 7.75 2.98 12.43
CA ALA A 202 6.34 2.76 12.70
C ALA A 202 6.00 1.26 12.74
N TYR A 203 6.50 0.50 11.76
CA TYR A 203 6.32 -0.94 11.69
C TYR A 203 6.98 -1.70 12.87
N ILE A 204 8.26 -1.43 13.15
CA ILE A 204 9.02 -2.14 14.19
C ILE A 204 8.45 -1.86 15.59
N LEU A 205 8.17 -0.59 15.88
CA LEU A 205 7.69 -0.14 17.19
C LEU A 205 6.19 -0.34 17.35
N LYS A 206 5.45 -0.57 16.26
CA LYS A 206 3.97 -0.58 16.23
C LYS A 206 3.39 0.75 16.72
N ARG A 207 3.94 1.86 16.23
CA ARG A 207 3.44 3.23 16.48
C ARG A 207 2.95 3.86 15.19
N GLN A 208 2.25 4.98 15.29
CA GLN A 208 1.86 5.76 14.11
C GLN A 208 3.09 6.31 13.38
N GLN A 209 3.03 6.36 12.06
CA GLN A 209 4.10 6.95 11.26
C GLN A 209 4.16 8.46 11.49
N THR A 210 5.37 8.98 11.68
CA THR A 210 5.62 10.42 11.88
C THR A 210 6.11 11.07 10.59
N ALA A 211 6.08 12.41 10.56
CA ALA A 211 6.54 13.22 9.44
C ALA A 211 7.97 13.74 9.59
N TYR A 212 8.76 13.17 10.52
CA TYR A 212 10.10 13.64 10.83
C TYR A 212 11.05 13.49 9.62
N ASP A 213 11.77 14.55 9.26
CA ASP A 213 12.65 14.54 8.09
C ASP A 213 14.01 13.91 8.40
N TRP A 214 14.05 12.57 8.44
CA TRP A 214 15.30 11.83 8.65
C TRP A 214 16.37 12.11 7.59
N LYS A 215 15.98 12.57 6.39
CA LYS A 215 16.93 12.91 5.34
C LYS A 215 17.66 14.21 5.67
N ALA A 216 16.95 15.22 6.17
CA ALA A 216 17.58 16.41 6.75
C ALA A 216 18.42 16.04 7.98
N PHE A 217 17.89 15.19 8.88
CA PHE A 217 18.59 14.75 10.09
C PHE A 217 19.97 14.14 9.83
N PHE A 218 20.05 13.17 8.92
CA PHE A 218 21.30 12.49 8.63
C PHE A 218 22.14 13.18 7.55
N GLY A 219 21.54 14.07 6.75
CA GLY A 219 22.20 14.71 5.61
C GLY A 219 22.87 13.69 4.69
N ALA A 220 24.18 13.83 4.48
CA ALA A 220 24.97 12.91 3.65
C ALA A 220 24.99 11.46 4.15
N ALA A 221 24.78 11.23 5.46
CA ALA A 221 24.74 9.89 6.05
C ALA A 221 23.38 9.19 5.90
N HIS A 222 22.35 9.86 5.36
CA HIS A 222 20.99 9.29 5.26
C HIS A 222 20.98 7.94 4.54
N GLY A 223 21.71 7.80 3.44
CA GLY A 223 21.76 6.54 2.70
C GLY A 223 22.40 5.37 3.49
N HIS A 224 23.24 5.65 4.48
CA HIS A 224 23.75 4.63 5.39
C HIS A 224 22.70 4.28 6.46
N ALA A 225 22.14 5.29 7.13
CA ALA A 225 21.12 5.12 8.16
C ALA A 225 19.86 4.40 7.64
N GLU A 226 19.41 4.73 6.42
CA GLU A 226 18.27 4.08 5.77
C GLU A 226 18.56 2.60 5.50
N ARG A 227 19.74 2.25 4.98
CA ARG A 227 20.14 0.85 4.79
C ARG A 227 20.15 0.07 6.09
N MET A 228 20.67 0.66 7.17
CA MET A 228 20.61 0.06 8.50
C MET A 228 19.16 -0.20 8.93
N SER A 229 18.25 0.77 8.73
CA SER A 229 16.82 0.60 9.06
C SER A 229 16.16 -0.52 8.26
N ILE A 230 16.47 -0.69 6.98
CA ILE A 230 15.97 -1.79 6.15
C ILE A 230 16.40 -3.14 6.73
N PHE A 231 17.66 -3.26 7.18
CA PHE A 231 18.14 -4.46 7.85
C PHE A 231 17.47 -4.68 9.21
N LEU A 232 17.14 -3.63 9.96
CA LEU A 232 16.33 -3.75 11.18
C LEU A 232 14.99 -4.42 10.89
N LYS A 233 14.27 -3.97 9.85
CA LYS A 233 13.00 -4.58 9.45
C LYS A 233 13.16 -6.07 9.12
N ARG A 234 14.16 -6.41 8.30
CA ARG A 234 14.47 -7.80 7.93
C ARG A 234 14.79 -8.66 9.15
N ASN A 235 15.64 -8.19 10.05
CA ASN A 235 16.07 -8.96 11.22
C ASN A 235 14.94 -9.07 12.25
N ARG A 236 14.06 -8.06 12.35
CA ARG A 236 12.87 -8.12 13.21
C ARG A 236 11.93 -9.28 12.86
N GLU A 237 11.87 -9.64 11.58
CA GLU A 237 11.04 -10.73 11.05
C GLU A 237 11.75 -12.10 11.12
N SER A 238 13.08 -12.13 11.01
CA SER A 238 13.84 -13.39 10.85
C SER A 238 14.69 -13.80 12.06
N ASN A 239 15.32 -12.85 12.77
CA ASN A 239 16.19 -13.14 13.90
C ASN A 239 16.18 -12.01 14.94
N ILE A 240 15.43 -12.22 16.02
CA ILE A 240 15.24 -11.23 17.08
C ILE A 240 16.52 -10.86 17.85
N ASP A 241 17.49 -11.77 17.95
CA ASP A 241 18.76 -11.50 18.64
C ASP A 241 19.62 -10.54 17.82
N ALA A 242 19.81 -10.84 16.53
CA ALA A 242 20.49 -9.96 15.59
C ALA A 242 19.77 -8.61 15.43
N PHE A 243 18.43 -8.60 15.51
CA PHE A 243 17.65 -7.37 15.50
C PHE A 243 18.00 -6.44 16.67
N LEU A 244 18.05 -6.95 17.91
CA LEU A 244 18.35 -6.10 19.08
C LEU A 244 19.78 -5.57 19.06
N VAL A 245 20.74 -6.38 18.61
CA VAL A 245 22.13 -5.93 18.40
C VAL A 245 22.19 -4.82 17.36
N GLN A 246 21.50 -5.00 16.23
CA GLN A 246 21.51 -4.00 15.17
C GLN A 246 20.72 -2.74 15.54
N LEU A 247 19.64 -2.88 16.33
CA LEU A 247 18.85 -1.74 16.82
C LEU A 247 19.72 -0.85 17.69
N ASP A 248 20.53 -1.43 18.58
CA ASP A 248 21.51 -0.67 19.36
C ASP A 248 22.52 0.06 18.47
N SER A 249 23.08 -0.61 17.45
CA SER A 249 23.99 0.05 16.49
C SER A 249 23.32 1.16 15.68
N TRP A 250 22.04 1.03 15.36
CA TRP A 250 21.30 2.09 14.67
C TRP A 250 21.00 3.26 15.62
N CYS A 251 20.68 2.99 16.88
CA CYS A 251 20.56 4.01 17.92
C CYS A 251 21.90 4.73 18.18
N ASP A 252 23.03 4.01 18.11
CA ASP A 252 24.38 4.60 18.15
C ASP A 252 24.59 5.60 17.01
N GLU A 253 24.21 5.22 15.78
CA GLU A 253 24.28 6.12 14.62
C GLU A 253 23.41 7.37 14.83
N VAL A 254 22.13 7.21 15.21
CA VAL A 254 21.24 8.33 15.56
C VAL A 254 21.88 9.24 16.63
N PHE A 255 22.43 8.62 17.67
CA PHE A 255 23.04 9.33 18.79
C PHE A 255 24.32 10.05 18.39
N SER A 256 25.08 9.53 17.43
CA SER A 256 26.28 10.18 16.90
C SER A 256 25.97 11.56 16.30
N HIS A 257 24.91 11.63 15.48
CA HIS A 257 24.44 12.87 14.87
C HIS A 257 23.86 13.82 15.92
N LEU A 258 23.07 13.28 16.85
CA LEU A 258 22.50 14.04 17.97
C LEU A 258 23.59 14.65 18.87
N TYR A 259 24.62 13.89 19.22
CA TYR A 259 25.73 14.35 20.06
C TYR A 259 26.47 15.51 19.39
N THR A 260 26.75 15.38 18.09
CA THR A 260 27.45 16.43 17.32
C THR A 260 26.64 17.72 17.26
N ARG A 261 25.30 17.64 17.21
CA ARG A 261 24.42 18.81 17.22
C ARG A 261 24.35 19.49 18.58
N LEU A 262 24.20 18.71 19.65
CA LEU A 262 24.04 19.24 21.01
C LEU A 262 25.37 19.63 21.66
N LYS A 263 26.50 19.06 21.20
CA LYS A 263 27.85 19.32 21.70
C LYS A 263 28.87 19.42 20.54
N PRO A 264 28.76 20.42 19.64
CA PRO A 264 29.57 20.51 18.42
C PRO A 264 31.08 20.62 18.67
N ASN A 265 31.48 21.16 19.82
CA ASN A 265 32.89 21.40 20.16
C ASN A 265 33.50 20.30 21.06
N ARG A 266 32.79 19.19 21.29
CA ARG A 266 33.30 18.09 22.13
C ARG A 266 33.46 16.83 21.30
N GLN A 267 34.61 16.17 21.49
CA GLN A 267 34.80 14.84 20.94
C GLN A 267 33.85 13.86 21.63
N ARG A 268 33.10 13.12 20.82
CA ARG A 268 32.18 12.10 21.31
C ARG A 268 32.96 10.96 21.99
N PRO A 269 32.68 10.63 23.27
CA PRO A 269 33.27 9.44 23.90
C PRO A 269 32.61 8.16 23.35
N ASN A 270 33.13 7.00 23.73
CA ASN A 270 32.53 5.70 23.37
C ASN A 270 31.03 5.68 23.71
N TYR A 271 30.21 5.07 22.84
CA TYR A 271 28.75 5.17 22.89
C TYR A 271 28.15 4.90 24.28
N GLY A 272 28.50 3.78 24.93
CA GLY A 272 28.00 3.46 26.28
C GLY A 272 28.38 4.49 27.36
N ALA A 273 29.52 5.18 27.22
CA ALA A 273 29.90 6.29 28.11
C ALA A 273 29.13 7.57 27.76
N ALA A 274 28.93 7.83 26.47
CA ALA A 274 28.20 9.00 25.98
C ALA A 274 26.72 8.98 26.43
N LEU A 275 26.12 7.79 26.56
CA LEU A 275 24.75 7.59 27.08
C LEU A 275 24.59 7.93 28.57
N ARG A 276 25.68 8.20 29.30
CA ARG A 276 25.66 8.60 30.71
C ARG A 276 25.95 10.09 30.92
N ASP A 277 25.98 10.86 29.83
CA ASP A 277 26.23 12.30 29.87
C ASP A 277 25.08 13.05 30.55
N GLN A 278 25.36 13.67 31.70
CA GLN A 278 24.34 14.36 32.52
C GLN A 278 23.70 15.57 31.83
N THR A 279 24.45 16.26 30.96
CA THR A 279 23.90 17.41 30.23
C THR A 279 22.88 16.95 29.19
N LEU A 280 23.19 15.85 28.49
CA LEU A 280 22.27 15.29 27.49
C LEU A 280 21.07 14.61 28.16
N LEU A 281 21.26 13.97 29.32
CA LEU A 281 20.18 13.40 30.11
C LEU A 281 19.15 14.46 30.55
N ALA A 282 19.60 15.65 30.93
CA ALA A 282 18.70 16.75 31.25
C ALA A 282 17.89 17.26 30.04
N HIS A 283 18.46 17.16 28.83
CA HIS A 283 17.81 17.61 27.60
C HIS A 283 16.91 16.55 26.96
N LEU A 284 17.24 15.27 27.14
CA LEU A 284 16.56 14.12 26.55
C LEU A 284 16.35 13.02 27.62
N PRO A 285 15.51 13.29 28.64
CA PRO A 285 15.33 12.41 29.79
C PRO A 285 14.69 11.05 29.46
N GLN A 286 13.98 10.91 28.33
CA GLN A 286 13.43 9.61 27.91
C GLN A 286 14.40 8.84 27.03
N LEU A 287 15.05 9.51 26.08
CA LEU A 287 15.95 8.88 25.13
C LEU A 287 17.19 8.30 25.80
N MET A 288 17.83 9.07 26.68
CA MET A 288 19.12 8.70 27.27
C MET A 288 19.03 7.39 28.08
N PRO A 289 18.08 7.23 29.03
CA PRO A 289 17.93 5.98 29.76
C PRO A 289 17.47 4.81 28.88
N CYS A 290 16.60 5.08 27.89
CA CYS A 290 16.12 4.05 26.98
C CYS A 290 17.26 3.46 26.13
N PHE A 291 18.08 4.32 25.53
CA PHE A 291 19.22 3.88 24.72
C PHE A 291 20.27 3.17 25.58
N LEU A 292 20.51 3.63 26.82
CA LEU A 292 21.38 2.93 27.76
C LEU A 292 20.84 1.53 28.09
N ARG A 293 19.54 1.40 28.33
CA ARG A 293 18.90 0.10 28.61
C ARG A 293 18.99 -0.84 27.42
N LEU A 294 18.82 -0.34 26.20
CA LEU A 294 19.01 -1.12 24.97
C LEU A 294 20.47 -1.54 24.79
N HIS A 295 21.41 -0.64 25.05
CA HIS A 295 22.84 -0.91 24.97
C HIS A 295 23.26 -1.99 25.96
N ASP A 296 22.84 -1.86 27.22
CA ASP A 296 23.10 -2.86 28.26
C ASP A 296 22.46 -4.21 27.90
N LEU A 297 21.24 -4.22 27.33
CA LEU A 297 20.58 -5.44 26.87
C LEU A 297 21.35 -6.14 25.74
N ARG A 298 21.93 -5.37 24.80
CA ARG A 298 22.78 -5.92 23.73
C ARG A 298 23.99 -6.66 24.30
N LEU A 299 24.58 -6.17 25.39
CA LEU A 299 25.77 -6.79 26.00
C LEU A 299 25.50 -8.22 26.52
N ASP A 300 24.24 -8.56 26.77
CA ASP A 300 23.83 -9.92 27.14
C ASP A 300 23.68 -10.87 25.93
N SER A 301 23.76 -10.37 24.69
CA SER A 301 23.52 -11.14 23.47
C SER A 301 24.71 -12.00 23.08
N THR A 302 24.45 -13.28 22.78
CA THR A 302 25.43 -14.20 22.17
C THR A 302 25.90 -13.76 20.79
N THR A 303 25.09 -12.97 20.07
CA THR A 303 25.47 -12.41 18.76
C THR A 303 26.45 -11.25 18.91
N ALA A 304 26.44 -10.55 20.06
CA ALA A 304 27.36 -9.45 20.33
C ALA A 304 28.70 -9.95 20.88
N HIS A 305 28.68 -10.81 21.90
CA HIS A 305 29.87 -11.32 22.58
C HIS A 305 29.62 -12.76 23.05
N PRO A 306 30.66 -13.60 23.23
CA PRO A 306 30.50 -14.96 23.79
C PRO A 306 30.32 -14.96 25.32
N ARG A 307 30.78 -13.91 26.02
CA ARG A 307 30.65 -13.72 27.47
C ARG A 307 30.45 -12.24 27.79
N SER A 308 29.67 -11.95 28.83
CA SER A 308 29.48 -10.57 29.30
C SER A 308 30.77 -10.05 29.91
N GLN A 309 31.22 -8.88 29.47
CA GLN A 309 32.42 -8.24 30.02
C GLN A 309 32.23 -7.77 31.47
N ARG A 310 30.98 -7.53 31.89
CA ARG A 310 30.66 -7.03 33.24
C ARG A 310 30.61 -8.15 34.28
N SER A 311 30.03 -9.29 33.94
CA SER A 311 29.81 -10.40 34.89
C SER A 311 30.69 -11.62 34.64
N GLY A 312 31.38 -11.70 33.49
CA GLY A 312 32.15 -12.88 33.07
C GLY A 312 31.29 -14.10 32.72
N THR A 313 29.96 -14.00 32.87
CA THR A 313 29.01 -15.09 32.60
C THR A 313 28.80 -15.28 31.10
N ALA A 314 28.40 -16.49 30.71
CA ALA A 314 27.98 -16.76 29.34
C ALA A 314 26.80 -15.84 28.95
N THR A 315 26.90 -15.23 27.77
CA THR A 315 25.79 -14.48 27.17
C THR A 315 24.66 -15.43 26.77
N ARG A 316 23.48 -14.88 26.49
CA ARG A 316 22.31 -15.65 26.04
C ARG A 316 21.78 -15.12 24.71
N ARG A 317 20.99 -15.95 24.03
CA ARG A 317 20.16 -15.47 22.93
C ARG A 317 19.05 -14.56 23.45
N LEU A 318 18.95 -13.33 22.93
CA LEU A 318 17.83 -12.44 23.23
C LEU A 318 16.56 -12.92 22.53
N LYS A 319 15.40 -12.60 23.12
CA LYS A 319 14.08 -13.09 22.74
C LYS A 319 13.11 -11.94 22.51
N HIS A 320 11.98 -12.22 21.87
CA HIS A 320 10.93 -11.21 21.65
C HIS A 320 10.41 -10.56 22.94
N ARG A 321 10.43 -11.27 24.07
CA ARG A 321 10.05 -10.70 25.36
C ARG A 321 10.97 -9.57 25.80
N ASP A 322 12.27 -9.66 25.47
CA ASP A 322 13.26 -8.64 25.84
C ASP A 322 12.97 -7.34 25.07
N PHE A 323 12.67 -7.46 23.76
CA PHE A 323 12.22 -6.32 22.96
C PHE A 323 10.88 -5.75 23.46
N ARG A 324 9.89 -6.59 23.76
CA ARG A 324 8.59 -6.13 24.27
C ARG A 324 8.72 -5.33 25.57
N ALA A 325 9.69 -5.66 26.42
CA ALA A 325 9.92 -4.99 27.69
C ALA A 325 10.51 -3.57 27.55
N ILE A 326 11.11 -3.24 26.40
CA ILE A 326 11.71 -1.91 26.13
C ILE A 326 10.98 -1.14 25.02
N ARG A 327 10.02 -1.76 24.33
CA ARG A 327 9.40 -1.18 23.14
C ARG A 327 8.68 0.13 23.41
N ASN A 328 7.94 0.23 24.51
CA ASN A 328 7.21 1.46 24.84
C ASN A 328 8.19 2.59 25.20
N ASP A 329 9.26 2.29 25.93
CA ASP A 329 10.34 3.24 26.21
C ASP A 329 10.98 3.74 24.90
N LEU A 330 11.19 2.85 23.93
CA LEU A 330 11.71 3.23 22.60
C LEU A 330 10.75 4.16 21.86
N ILE A 331 9.43 3.94 21.95
CA ILE A 331 8.44 4.85 21.37
C ILE A 331 8.62 6.24 21.97
N HIS A 332 8.63 6.35 23.31
CA HIS A 332 8.79 7.62 24.00
C HIS A 332 10.13 8.30 23.70
N ALA A 333 11.21 7.53 23.59
CA ALA A 333 12.54 8.03 23.23
C ALA A 333 12.56 8.65 21.81
N PHE A 334 11.96 7.98 20.83
CA PHE A 334 11.89 8.51 19.47
C PHE A 334 10.90 9.68 19.36
N ASP A 335 9.77 9.62 20.05
CA ASP A 335 8.83 10.74 20.09
C ASP A 335 9.48 11.99 20.72
N GLU A 336 10.27 11.83 21.80
CA GLU A 336 11.03 12.91 22.42
C GLU A 336 12.09 13.49 21.48
N LEU A 337 12.85 12.64 20.78
CA LEU A 337 13.83 13.09 19.79
C LEU A 337 13.15 13.89 18.68
N GLU A 338 12.09 13.34 18.10
CA GLU A 338 11.40 13.94 16.95
C GLU A 338 10.69 15.25 17.31
N ALA A 339 10.29 15.42 18.57
CA ALA A 339 9.68 16.64 19.06
C ALA A 339 10.71 17.74 19.41
N ASN A 340 11.88 17.37 19.94
CA ASN A 340 12.83 18.33 20.51
C ASN A 340 14.04 18.63 19.62
N ILE A 341 14.35 17.77 18.65
CA ILE A 341 15.49 17.94 17.75
C ILE A 341 15.00 18.34 16.37
N VAL A 342 15.45 19.50 15.89
CA VAL A 342 15.15 19.93 14.52
C VAL A 342 15.85 18.98 13.53
N PRO A 343 15.17 18.50 12.48
CA PRO A 343 15.77 17.71 11.41
C PRO A 343 17.01 18.36 10.80
#